data_AF-A0A414YGE4-F1
#
_entry.id   AF-A0A414YGE4-F1
#
_cell.length_a   1.000
_cell.length_b   1.000
_cell.length_c   1.000
_cell.angle_alpha   90.00
_cell.angle_beta   90.00
_cell.angle_gamma   90.00
#
_symmetry.space_group_name_H-M   'P 1'
#
loop_
_entity.id
_entity.type
_entity.pdbx_description
1 polymer ?
#
loop_
_entity_poly.entity_id
_entity_poly.type
_entity_poly.pdbx_seq_one_letter_code
_entity_poly.pdbx_strand_id
1 'polypeptide(L)' 'MIIEDIINEKCVTFMTEEPMDNIQSAEYFKENILPNEVEITHDDGNYFEVSVNCKSYSCDVYGNGDFYHSIAEFKLLED' A
#
# COMPACT_ATOMS: atom_id res chain seq x y z
N MET A 1 5.46 -7.79 2.93
CA MET A 1 4.68 -7.39 4.13
C MET A 1 3.87 -8.59 4.59
N ILE A 2 3.33 -8.59 5.82
CA ILE A 2 2.35 -9.60 6.28
C ILE A 2 1.01 -8.93 6.60
N ILE A 3 -0.07 -9.71 6.66
CA ILE A 3 -1.43 -9.20 6.95
C ILE A 3 -1.46 -8.41 8.27
N GLU A 4 -0.70 -8.82 9.28
CA GLU A 4 -0.60 -8.12 10.56
C GLU A 4 -0.02 -6.71 10.42
N ASP A 5 0.78 -6.41 9.40
CA ASP A 5 1.27 -5.05 9.18
C ASP A 5 0.12 -4.10 8.78
N ILE A 6 -0.85 -4.60 8.01
CA ILE A 6 -2.07 -3.86 7.63
C ILE A 6 -2.96 -3.64 8.85
N ILE A 7 -3.24 -4.71 9.61
CA ILE A 7 -4.11 -4.66 10.80
C ILE A 7 -3.57 -3.70 11.87
N ASN A 8 -2.24 -3.62 12.00
CA ASN A 8 -1.58 -2.73 12.94
C ASN A 8 -1.28 -1.32 12.37
N GLU A 9 -1.83 -1.00 11.19
CA GLU A 9 -1.70 0.33 10.55
C GLU A 9 -0.23 0.76 10.40
N LYS A 10 0.65 -0.20 10.06
CA LYS A 10 2.08 0.09 9.94
C LYS A 10 2.37 0.85 8.64
N CYS A 11 3.31 1.78 8.75
CA CYS A 11 4.00 2.33 7.59
C CYS A 11 5.04 1.32 7.08
N VAL A 12 4.91 0.91 5.82
CA VAL A 12 5.85 0.00 5.16
C VAL A 12 6.69 0.78 4.17
N THR A 13 8.00 0.80 4.40
CA THR A 13 8.98 1.36 3.46
C THR A 13 9.40 0.31 2.45
N PHE A 14 9.48 0.68 1.17
CA PHE A 14 9.96 -0.20 0.11
C PHE A 14 10.79 0.56 -0.93
N MET A 15 11.55 -0.20 -1.73
CA MET A 15 12.41 0.35 -2.76
C MET A 15 12.10 -0.26 -4.11
N THR A 16 12.28 0.53 -5.17
CA THR A 16 12.15 0.09 -6.57
C THR A 16 13.51 0.13 -7.26
N GLU A 17 13.72 -0.75 -8.24
CA GLU A 17 15.00 -0.80 -9.00
C GLU A 17 15.13 0.38 -9.97
N GLU A 18 14.00 0.88 -10.45
CA GLU A 18 13.89 2.02 -11.36
C GLU A 18 13.17 3.18 -10.67
N PRO A 19 13.42 4.43 -11.09
CA PRO A 19 12.70 5.57 -10.57
C PRO A 19 11.22 5.48 -10.97
N MET A 20 10.33 5.49 -9.99
CA MET A 20 8.88 5.39 -10.17
C MET A 20 8.18 6.59 -9.56
N ASP A 21 7.14 7.09 -10.24
CA ASP A 21 6.22 8.03 -9.60
C ASP A 21 5.32 7.31 -8.57
N ASN A 22 4.48 8.06 -7.86
CA ASN A 22 3.64 7.49 -6.79
C ASN A 22 2.65 6.44 -7.31
N ILE A 23 2.10 6.62 -8.53
CA ILE A 23 1.13 5.69 -9.11
C ILE A 23 1.86 4.40 -9.52
N GLN A 24 2.99 4.53 -10.22
CA GLN A 24 3.82 3.38 -10.58
C GLN A 24 4.31 2.61 -9.35
N SER A 25 4.68 3.34 -8.29
CA SER A 25 5.09 2.74 -7.01
C SER A 25 3.94 1.99 -6.34
N ALA A 26 2.71 2.48 -6.45
CA ALA A 26 1.53 1.81 -5.93
C ALA A 26 1.22 0.52 -6.70
N GLU A 27 1.29 0.54 -8.03
CA GLU A 27 1.18 -0.68 -8.85
C GLU A 27 2.24 -1.71 -8.47
N TYR A 28 3.50 -1.28 -8.36
CA TYR A 28 4.59 -2.15 -7.93
C TYR A 28 4.32 -2.77 -6.55
N PHE A 29 3.83 -1.97 -5.60
CA PHE A 29 3.50 -2.44 -4.26
C PHE A 29 2.38 -3.48 -4.28
N LYS A 30 1.30 -3.24 -5.04
CA LYS A 30 0.17 -4.15 -5.21
C LYS A 30 0.61 -5.51 -5.80
N GLU A 31 1.49 -5.49 -6.79
CA GLU A 31 1.94 -6.69 -7.49
C GLU A 31 3.00 -7.49 -6.72
N ASN A 32 3.88 -6.83 -5.95
CA ASN A 32 5.10 -7.46 -5.44
C ASN A 32 5.20 -7.52 -3.91
N ILE A 33 4.45 -6.69 -3.18
CA ILE A 33 4.64 -6.50 -1.73
C ILE A 33 3.35 -6.79 -0.95
N LEU A 34 2.20 -6.37 -1.47
CA LEU A 34 0.90 -6.63 -0.88
C LEU A 34 0.65 -8.16 -0.86
N PRO A 35 0.17 -8.73 0.26
CA PRO A 35 -0.12 -10.15 0.32
C PRO A 35 -1.26 -10.53 -0.66
N ASN A 36 -1.07 -11.58 -1.45
CA ASN A 36 -2.06 -12.07 -2.44
C ASN A 36 -3.43 -12.46 -1.84
N GLU A 37 -3.50 -12.66 -0.52
CA GLU A 37 -4.70 -13.02 0.22
C GLU A 37 -5.62 -11.81 0.48
N VAL A 38 -5.10 -10.60 0.25
CA VAL A 38 -5.80 -9.34 0.49
C VAL A 38 -6.60 -8.94 -0.74
N GLU A 39 -7.89 -8.70 -0.56
CA GLU A 39 -8.77 -8.21 -1.63
C GLU A 39 -8.70 -6.67 -1.70
N ILE A 40 -8.39 -6.15 -2.89
CA ILE A 40 -8.46 -4.71 -3.18
C ILE A 40 -9.90 -4.37 -3.56
N THR A 41 -10.54 -3.50 -2.79
CA THR A 41 -11.96 -3.11 -2.95
C THR A 41 -12.14 -1.78 -3.65
N HIS A 42 -11.11 -0.94 -3.64
CA HIS A 42 -11.07 0.35 -4.34
C HIS A 42 -9.64 0.65 -4.79
N ASP A 43 -9.48 1.32 -5.93
CA ASP A 43 -8.18 1.63 -6.51
C ASP A 43 -8.26 2.97 -7.27
N ASP A 44 -7.52 3.97 -6.80
CA ASP A 44 -7.44 5.31 -7.38
C ASP A 44 -5.98 5.79 -7.39
N GLY A 45 -5.20 5.24 -8.33
CA GLY A 45 -3.83 5.64 -8.58
C GLY A 45 -2.89 5.24 -7.44
N ASN A 46 -2.46 6.20 -6.64
CA ASN A 46 -1.57 5.95 -5.50
C ASN A 46 -2.31 5.73 -4.18
N TYR A 47 -3.65 5.74 -4.23
CA TYR A 47 -4.54 5.37 -3.13
C TYR A 47 -5.27 4.09 -3.50
N PHE A 48 -5.38 3.15 -2.56
CA PHE A 48 -6.24 1.97 -2.72
C PHE A 48 -6.80 1.52 -1.38
N GLU A 49 -7.89 0.76 -1.41
CA GLU A 49 -8.54 0.20 -0.22
C GLU A 49 -8.50 -1.32 -0.27
N VAL A 50 -8.33 -1.92 0.90
CA VAL A 50 -8.26 -3.36 1.06
C VAL A 50 -9.22 -3.87 2.13
N SER A 51 -9.78 -5.06 1.91
CA SER A 51 -10.59 -5.78 2.89
C SER A 51 -9.75 -6.83 3.59
N VAL A 52 -9.61 -6.69 4.91
CA VAL A 52 -8.91 -7.66 5.78
C VAL A 52 -9.77 -7.95 7.00
N ASN A 53 -10.14 -9.21 7.21
CA ASN A 53 -10.97 -9.65 8.35
C ASN A 53 -12.28 -8.85 8.50
N CYS A 54 -12.98 -8.62 7.39
CA CYS A 54 -14.22 -7.85 7.32
C CYS A 54 -14.10 -6.37 7.75
N LYS A 55 -12.88 -5.83 7.76
CA LYS A 55 -12.60 -4.41 7.96
C LYS A 55 -11.94 -3.85 6.72
N SER A 56 -12.27 -2.62 6.37
CA SER A 56 -11.65 -1.89 5.27
C SER A 56 -10.48 -1.06 5.78
N TYR A 57 -9.37 -1.07 5.04
CA TYR A 57 -8.22 -0.22 5.31
C TYR A 57 -7.88 0.55 4.03
N SER A 58 -7.57 1.83 4.16
CA SER A 58 -6.94 2.58 3.08
C SER A 58 -5.44 2.34 3.07
N CYS A 59 -4.84 2.51 1.91
CA CYS A 59 -3.40 2.54 1.72
C CYS A 59 -3.05 3.72 0.81
N ASP A 60 -2.25 4.65 1.34
CA ASP A 60 -1.63 5.72 0.57
C ASP A 60 -0.18 5.36 0.26
N VAL A 61 0.20 5.42 -1.02
CA VAL A 61 1.57 5.21 -1.47
C VAL A 61 2.21 6.53 -1.90
N TYR A 62 3.36 6.87 -1.32
CA TYR A 62 4.07 8.10 -1.63
C TYR A 62 5.59 7.97 -1.47
N GLY A 63 6.35 8.70 -2.28
CA GLY A 63 7.81 8.78 -2.16
C GLY A 63 8.27 9.44 -0.85
N ASN A 64 9.41 8.99 -0.32
CA ASN A 64 10.07 9.55 0.87
C ASN A 64 11.09 10.66 0.53
N GLY A 65 10.82 11.44 -0.52
CA GLY A 65 11.70 12.52 -0.99
C GLY A 65 12.63 12.13 -2.16
N ASP A 66 12.54 10.91 -2.68
CA ASP A 66 13.08 10.52 -3.99
C ASP A 66 12.14 9.55 -4.73
N PHE A 67 12.53 9.13 -5.95
CA PHE A 67 11.74 8.24 -6.82
C PHE A 67 12.09 6.75 -6.65
N TYR A 68 12.95 6.39 -5.70
CA TYR A 68 13.40 5.01 -5.49
C TYR A 68 12.92 4.44 -4.15
N HIS A 69 12.60 5.31 -3.19
CA HIS A 69 12.16 4.95 -1.84
C HIS A 69 10.75 5.46 -1.61
N SER A 70 9.84 4.53 -1.35
CA SER A 70 8.42 4.79 -1.19
C SER A 70 7.92 4.26 0.15
N ILE A 71 6.83 4.85 0.62
CA ILE A 71 6.12 4.49 1.84
C ILE A 71 4.71 4.08 1.42
N ALA A 72 4.23 2.96 1.96
CA ALA A 72 2.84 2.56 1.95
C ALA A 72 2.29 2.71 3.37
N GLU A 73 1.30 3.58 3.56
CA GLU A 73 0.69 3.89 4.86
C GLU A 73 -0.73 3.35 4.92
N PHE A 74 -0.96 2.40 5.83
CA PHE A 74 -2.27 1.82 6.04
C PHE A 74 -3.03 2.53 7.16
N LYS A 75 -4.32 2.78 6.97
CA LYS A 75 -5.23 3.31 7.99
C LYS A 75 -6.54 2.56 7.99
N LEU A 76 -7.09 2.29 9.17
CA LEU A 76 -8.44 1.73 9.27
C LEU A 76 -9.46 2.76 8.75
N LEU A 77 -10.35 2.32 7.87
CA LEU A 77 -11.52 3.10 7.48
C LEU A 77 -12.61 2.84 8.51
N GLU A 78 -12.87 3.83 9.37
CA GLU A 78 -14.02 3.80 10.29
C GLU A 78 -15.31 4.08 9.50
N ASP A 79 -16.32 3.23 9.67
CA ASP A 79 -17.69 3.44 9.19
C ASP A 79 -18.40 4.61 9.91
#